data_AF-A0A7T8H2U7-F1
#
_entry.id   AF-A0A7T8H2U7-F1
#
_cell.length_a   1.000
_cell.length_b   1.000
_cell.length_c   1.000
_cell.angle_alpha   90.00
_cell.angle_beta   90.00
_cell.angle_gamma   90.00
#
_symmetry.space_group_name_H-M   'P 1'
#
loop_
_entity.id
_entity.type
_entity.pdbx_description
1 polymer ?
#
loop_
_entity_poly.entity_id
_entity_poly.type
_entity_poly.pdbx_seq_one_letter_code
_entity_poly.pdbx_strand_id
1 'polypeptide(L)'
;MDVSTGSILFFLLTSSMAERLSGPGNSTVDGHNKVVVCYWGSWSNYRPKDGAFKPEDIDPSLCTHLIYSFAGLDEGSSGIKSLDPWMDLEENYGLAGYRKVTDLKYARPDLKVSIAIGGWNEGSKKYSAMARDAESRLPLWKALSSS
;
A
#
# COMPACT_ATOMS: atom_id res chain seq x y z
N MET A 1 41.53 -14.13 57.88
CA MET A 1 41.57 -12.67 58.09
C MET A 1 40.64 -12.09 57.04
N ASP A 2 39.33 -12.20 57.27
CA ASP A 2 38.41 -11.14 57.78
C ASP A 2 38.27 -9.99 56.75
N VAL A 3 37.23 -9.98 55.88
CA VAL A 3 35.82 -9.53 56.01
C VAL A 3 35.62 -8.04 55.67
N SER A 4 34.49 -7.75 54.98
CA SER A 4 33.79 -6.45 54.82
C SER A 4 34.18 -5.63 53.56
N THR A 5 33.29 -5.09 52.71
CA THR A 5 31.82 -4.95 52.66
C THR A 5 31.41 -4.32 51.31
N GLY A 6 30.28 -4.73 50.72
CA GLY A 6 29.42 -3.95 49.77
C GLY A 6 29.99 -3.66 48.37
N SER A 7 29.29 -3.78 47.24
CA SER A 7 27.86 -3.79 46.98
C SER A 7 27.56 -4.66 45.76
N ILE A 8 26.63 -5.60 45.95
CA ILE A 8 26.00 -6.34 44.86
C ILE A 8 25.00 -5.38 44.21
N LEU A 9 25.32 -4.86 43.02
CA LEU A 9 24.35 -4.19 42.18
C LEU A 9 24.07 -5.08 40.96
N PHE A 10 23.23 -6.08 41.23
CA PHE A 10 22.60 -6.93 40.23
C PHE A 10 21.58 -6.07 39.48
N PHE A 11 21.95 -5.47 38.35
CA PHE A 11 21.01 -4.78 37.47
C PHE A 11 20.16 -5.82 36.71
N LEU A 12 19.17 -6.37 37.41
CA LEU A 12 17.99 -6.96 36.78
C LEU A 12 17.10 -5.82 36.29
N LEU A 13 17.25 -5.46 35.02
CA LEU A 13 16.16 -4.84 34.26
C LEU A 13 15.63 -5.89 33.28
N THR A 14 14.96 -6.89 33.85
CA THR A 14 13.88 -7.58 33.15
C THR A 14 12.73 -6.58 33.02
N SER A 15 12.64 -5.89 31.90
CA SER A 15 11.35 -5.44 31.40
C SER A 15 11.25 -5.89 29.97
N SER A 16 10.60 -7.04 29.81
CA SER A 16 9.80 -7.41 28.66
C SER A 16 9.21 -6.17 27.99
N MET A 17 9.86 -5.66 26.94
CA MET A 17 9.10 -5.09 25.83
C MET A 17 8.55 -6.30 25.11
N ALA A 18 7.41 -6.76 25.62
CA ALA A 18 6.55 -7.69 24.92
C ALA A 18 6.42 -7.16 23.50
N GLU A 19 6.66 -8.04 22.53
CA GLU A 19 6.03 -7.93 21.22
C GLU A 19 4.61 -7.44 21.42
N ARG A 20 4.34 -6.18 21.05
CA ARG A 20 3.01 -5.86 20.59
C ARG A 20 2.89 -6.58 19.27
N LEU A 21 2.50 -7.85 19.34
CA LEU A 21 1.66 -8.45 18.32
C LEU A 21 0.44 -7.52 18.25
N SER A 22 0.48 -6.55 17.34
CA SER A 22 -0.72 -5.93 16.82
C SER A 22 -1.53 -7.07 16.22
N GLY A 23 -2.50 -7.55 17.00
CA GLY A 23 -3.49 -8.49 16.53
C GLY A 23 -4.20 -7.96 15.28
N PRO A 24 -4.94 -8.82 14.56
CA PRO A 24 -5.59 -8.42 13.33
C PRO A 24 -6.62 -7.33 13.62
N GLY A 25 -6.38 -6.15 13.05
CA GLY A 25 -7.43 -5.20 12.68
C GLY A 25 -8.10 -4.43 13.82
N ASN A 26 -7.48 -3.32 14.22
CA ASN A 26 -8.28 -2.14 14.48
C ASN A 26 -7.59 -0.94 13.83
N SER A 27 -7.72 -0.86 12.50
CA SER A 27 -7.36 0.32 11.72
C SER A 27 -8.29 1.45 12.16
N THR A 28 -7.94 2.17 13.20
CA THR A 28 -8.75 3.30 13.66
C THR A 28 -8.29 4.53 12.91
N VAL A 29 -9.13 4.99 11.99
CA VAL A 29 -9.16 6.42 11.67
C VAL A 29 -9.64 7.13 12.93
N ASP A 30 -9.06 8.29 13.23
CA ASP A 30 -9.35 9.03 14.45
C ASP A 30 -10.87 9.19 14.65
N GLY A 31 -11.36 8.70 15.79
CA GLY A 31 -12.76 8.84 16.19
C GLY A 31 -13.68 7.64 15.90
N HIS A 32 -13.24 6.57 15.20
CA HIS A 32 -14.06 5.36 15.05
C HIS A 32 -13.29 4.08 14.68
N ASN A 33 -13.94 2.92 14.84
CA ASN A 33 -13.41 1.59 14.48
C ASN A 33 -13.93 1.05 13.13
N LYS A 34 -14.38 1.93 12.23
CA LYS A 34 -14.89 1.56 10.90
C LYS A 34 -13.77 1.56 9.87
N VAL A 35 -13.93 0.69 8.86
CA VAL A 35 -13.08 0.68 7.67
C VAL A 35 -13.41 1.90 6.82
N VAL A 36 -12.38 2.69 6.52
CA VAL A 36 -12.41 3.81 5.57
C VAL A 36 -11.48 3.48 4.43
N VAL A 37 -12.04 3.38 3.22
CA VAL A 37 -11.32 3.05 1.99
C VAL A 37 -11.20 4.31 1.13
N CYS A 38 -9.98 4.77 0.96
CA CYS A 38 -9.67 5.95 0.17
C CYS A 38 -9.15 5.54 -1.20
N TYR A 39 -9.73 6.08 -2.26
CA TYR A 39 -9.20 5.95 -3.61
C TYR A 39 -8.35 7.18 -3.94
N TRP A 40 -7.09 6.96 -4.29
CA TRP A 40 -6.23 8.02 -4.82
C TRP A 40 -6.06 7.83 -6.32
N GLY A 41 -6.59 8.78 -7.09
CA GLY A 41 -6.49 8.78 -8.55
C GLY A 41 -5.18 9.42 -9.00
N SER A 42 -4.31 8.66 -9.68
CA SER A 42 -2.99 9.13 -10.11
C SER A 42 -3.04 10.36 -11.02
N TRP A 43 -4.11 10.48 -11.81
CA TRP A 43 -4.37 11.66 -12.65
C TRP A 43 -4.55 12.97 -11.86
N SER A 44 -4.83 12.91 -10.55
CA SER A 44 -4.92 14.09 -9.70
C SER A 44 -3.57 14.80 -9.51
N ASN A 45 -2.47 14.09 -9.71
CA ASN A 45 -1.11 14.65 -9.72
C ASN A 45 -0.92 15.73 -10.80
N TYR A 46 -1.66 15.64 -11.90
CA TYR A 46 -1.54 16.53 -13.06
C TYR A 46 -2.54 17.68 -13.08
N ARG A 47 -3.43 17.78 -12.09
CA ARG A 47 -4.39 18.89 -12.03
C ARG A 47 -3.64 20.21 -11.84
N PRO A 48 -4.12 21.32 -12.43
CA PRO A 48 -3.44 22.60 -12.33
C PRO A 48 -3.63 23.25 -10.95
N LYS A 49 -2.62 24.00 -10.51
CA LYS A 49 -2.66 24.87 -9.32
C LYS A 49 -3.11 24.10 -8.07
N ASP A 50 -4.03 24.67 -7.30
CA ASP A 50 -4.55 24.13 -6.05
C ASP A 50 -5.40 22.87 -6.23
N GLY A 51 -5.66 22.46 -7.48
CA GLY A 51 -6.33 21.19 -7.77
C GLY A 51 -5.38 19.99 -7.78
N ALA A 52 -4.06 20.21 -7.85
CA ALA A 52 -3.06 19.16 -7.80
C ALA A 52 -3.15 18.41 -6.47
N PHE A 53 -3.15 17.08 -6.53
CA PHE A 53 -3.12 16.25 -5.34
C PHE A 53 -2.17 15.09 -5.57
N LYS A 54 -1.05 15.09 -4.84
CA LYS A 54 0.09 14.20 -5.02
C LYS A 54 0.14 13.16 -3.90
N PRO A 55 0.95 12.10 -4.03
CA PRO A 55 1.14 11.15 -2.93
C PRO A 55 1.58 11.82 -1.62
N GLU A 56 2.37 12.89 -1.71
CA GLU A 56 2.85 13.65 -0.55
C GLU A 56 1.76 14.45 0.17
N ASP A 57 0.63 14.72 -0.50
CA ASP A 57 -0.49 15.47 0.07
C ASP A 57 -1.48 14.55 0.82
N ILE A 58 -1.28 13.23 0.77
CA ILE A 58 -2.14 12.25 1.42
C ILE A 58 -1.79 12.19 2.92
N ASP A 59 -2.77 12.51 3.77
CA ASP A 59 -2.69 12.19 5.20
C ASP A 59 -3.09 10.72 5.42
N PRO A 60 -2.14 9.82 5.75
CA PRO A 60 -2.43 8.39 5.89
C PRO A 60 -3.25 8.06 7.14
N SER A 61 -3.45 9.00 8.07
CA SER A 61 -4.28 8.78 9.27
C SER A 61 -5.78 8.78 8.97
N LEU A 62 -6.18 9.37 7.85
CA LEU A 62 -7.59 9.51 7.44
C LEU A 62 -8.18 8.22 6.85
N CYS A 63 -7.34 7.23 6.53
CA CYS A 63 -7.72 6.04 5.79
C CYS A 63 -7.25 4.78 6.51
N THR A 64 -8.09 3.74 6.49
CA THR A 64 -7.66 2.38 6.89
C THR A 64 -7.04 1.62 5.72
N HIS A 65 -7.58 1.89 4.52
CA HIS A 65 -7.16 1.29 3.26
C HIS A 65 -6.99 2.42 2.24
N LEU A 66 -5.89 2.41 1.52
CA LEU A 66 -5.60 3.32 0.43
C LEU A 66 -5.47 2.51 -0.85
N ILE A 67 -6.24 2.89 -1.87
CA ILE A 67 -6.27 2.22 -3.16
C ILE A 67 -5.67 3.16 -4.21
N TYR A 68 -4.56 2.74 -4.81
CA TYR A 68 -3.97 3.41 -5.96
C TYR A 68 -4.84 3.14 -7.20
N SER A 69 -5.28 4.20 -7.88
CA SER A 69 -6.12 4.13 -9.07
C SER A 69 -5.43 4.80 -10.26
N PHE A 70 -5.11 4.10 -11.34
CA PHE A 70 -5.35 2.68 -11.63
C PHE A 70 -4.15 2.06 -12.33
N ALA A 71 -3.95 0.75 -12.15
CA ALA A 71 -3.27 -0.08 -13.13
C ALA A 71 -4.28 -0.58 -14.17
N GLY A 72 -3.77 -1.14 -15.26
CA GLY A 72 -4.55 -1.72 -16.33
C GLY A 72 -4.31 -3.20 -16.53
N LEU A 73 -5.12 -3.77 -17.41
CA LEU A 73 -4.91 -5.12 -17.93
C LEU A 73 -4.29 -5.03 -19.32
N ASP A 74 -3.20 -5.76 -19.53
CA ASP A 74 -2.61 -5.94 -20.85
C ASP A 74 -3.43 -6.94 -21.67
N GLU A 75 -3.80 -6.58 -22.91
CA GLU A 75 -4.69 -7.42 -23.72
C GLU A 75 -4.00 -8.68 -24.25
N GLY A 76 -2.69 -8.61 -24.52
CA GLY A 76 -1.94 -9.73 -25.09
C GLY A 76 -1.56 -10.78 -24.04
N SER A 77 -1.10 -10.31 -22.88
CA SER A 77 -0.64 -11.19 -21.80
C SER A 77 -1.69 -11.49 -20.72
N SER A 78 -2.80 -10.74 -20.67
CA SER A 78 -3.72 -10.72 -19.52
C SER A 78 -3.03 -10.45 -18.18
N GLY A 79 -1.85 -9.82 -18.22
CA GLY A 79 -1.09 -9.39 -17.04
C GLY A 79 -1.46 -7.97 -16.62
N ILE A 80 -0.98 -7.58 -15.43
CA ILE A 80 -1.11 -6.21 -14.93
C ILE A 80 -0.09 -5.32 -15.65
N LYS A 81 -0.51 -4.13 -16.04
CA LYS A 81 0.38 -3.10 -16.59
C LYS A 81 0.13 -1.74 -15.96
N SER A 82 1.15 -0.89 -15.95
CA SER A 82 0.97 0.54 -15.69
C SER A 82 0.19 1.21 -16.82
N LEU A 83 -0.65 2.17 -16.47
CA LEU A 83 -1.39 3.00 -17.43
C LEU A 83 -0.65 4.31 -17.75
N ASP A 84 0.20 4.76 -16.83
CA ASP A 84 1.08 5.90 -17.01
C ASP A 84 2.45 5.59 -16.40
N PRO A 85 3.38 4.99 -17.17
CA PRO A 85 4.69 4.61 -16.64
C PRO A 85 5.48 5.78 -16.06
N TRP A 86 5.29 7.00 -16.57
CA TRP A 86 5.97 8.18 -16.04
C TRP A 86 5.45 8.54 -14.64
N MET A 87 4.14 8.44 -14.40
CA MET A 87 3.56 8.67 -13.07
C MET A 87 3.88 7.52 -12.11
N ASP A 88 3.67 6.30 -12.59
CA ASP A 88 3.54 5.11 -11.74
C ASP A 88 4.90 4.55 -11.31
N LEU A 89 5.87 4.53 -12.23
CA LEU A 89 7.12 3.79 -12.13
C LEU A 89 8.32 4.68 -11.82
N GLU A 90 9.45 4.07 -11.48
CA GLU A 90 10.71 4.75 -11.13
C GLU A 90 11.68 4.82 -12.31
N GLU A 91 11.55 3.85 -13.20
CA GLU A 91 12.34 3.69 -14.41
C GLU A 91 12.28 4.96 -15.25
N ASN A 92 13.40 5.30 -15.88
CA ASN A 92 13.53 6.48 -16.73
C ASN A 92 13.21 7.82 -16.01
N TYR A 93 13.53 7.92 -14.72
CA TYR A 93 13.28 9.11 -13.89
C TYR A 93 11.79 9.40 -13.66
N GLY A 94 10.96 8.36 -13.70
CA GLY A 94 9.53 8.47 -13.38
C GLY A 94 9.28 8.94 -11.94
N LEU A 95 8.04 9.33 -11.67
CA LEU A 95 7.63 9.96 -10.43
C LEU A 95 7.45 8.97 -9.27
N ALA A 96 7.57 7.67 -9.53
CA ALA A 96 7.53 6.61 -8.53
C ALA A 96 6.21 6.53 -7.75
N GLY A 97 5.08 6.80 -8.40
CA GLY A 97 3.76 6.86 -7.76
C GLY A 97 3.42 5.61 -6.94
N TYR A 98 3.66 4.41 -7.47
CA TYR A 98 3.39 3.16 -6.75
C TYR A 98 4.20 3.05 -5.45
N ARG A 99 5.52 3.31 -5.53
CA ARG A 99 6.40 3.28 -4.37
C ARG A 99 5.97 4.34 -3.35
N LYS A 100 5.79 5.60 -3.78
CA LYS A 100 5.45 6.71 -2.87
C LYS A 100 4.15 6.49 -2.10
N VAL A 101 3.13 5.95 -2.75
CA VAL A 101 1.86 5.62 -2.08
C VAL A 101 2.04 4.44 -1.10
N THR A 102 2.89 3.47 -1.45
CA THR A 102 3.22 2.34 -0.55
C THR A 102 4.05 2.80 0.66
N ASP A 103 4.95 3.74 0.47
CA ASP A 103 5.84 4.31 1.50
C ASP A 103 5.08 5.08 2.59
N LEU A 104 3.82 5.47 2.36
CA LEU A 104 2.95 6.02 3.40
C LEU A 104 2.79 5.07 4.60
N LYS A 105 3.03 3.78 4.40
CA LYS A 105 3.08 2.77 5.48
C LYS A 105 4.23 3.00 6.46
N TYR A 106 5.29 3.72 6.10
CA TYR A 106 6.33 4.11 7.05
C TYR A 106 5.79 5.09 8.11
N ALA A 107 4.89 5.98 7.71
CA ALA A 107 4.22 6.90 8.63
C ALA A 107 3.04 6.22 9.37
N ARG A 108 2.32 5.31 8.71
CA ARG A 108 1.21 4.54 9.29
C ARG A 108 1.33 3.05 8.97
N PRO A 109 2.04 2.26 9.79
CA PRO A 109 2.27 0.83 9.55
C PRO A 109 0.99 -0.02 9.48
N ASP A 110 -0.10 0.48 10.06
CA ASP A 110 -1.43 -0.15 10.05
C ASP A 110 -2.21 0.08 8.74
N LEU A 111 -1.81 1.07 7.92
CA LEU A 111 -2.40 1.38 6.63
C LEU A 111 -2.25 0.19 5.66
N LYS A 112 -3.36 -0.19 5.04
CA LYS A 112 -3.37 -1.19 3.95
C LYS A 112 -3.33 -0.46 2.62
N VAL A 113 -2.36 -0.78 1.78
CA VAL A 113 -2.23 -0.22 0.45
C VAL A 113 -2.51 -1.31 -0.57
N SER A 114 -3.42 -1.04 -1.50
CA SER A 114 -3.80 -1.93 -2.59
C SER A 114 -3.81 -1.15 -3.91
N ILE A 115 -3.79 -1.86 -5.03
CA ILE A 115 -3.94 -1.26 -6.36
C ILE A 115 -5.27 -1.68 -6.98
N ALA A 116 -5.98 -0.73 -7.60
CA ALA A 116 -7.14 -1.03 -8.42
C ALA A 116 -6.72 -1.21 -9.89
N ILE A 117 -7.24 -2.25 -10.52
CA ILE A 117 -7.00 -2.56 -11.94
C ILE A 117 -8.30 -2.30 -12.70
N GLY A 118 -8.27 -1.43 -13.72
CA GLY A 118 -9.44 -1.07 -14.52
C GLY A 118 -9.79 0.41 -14.46
N GLY A 119 -11.05 0.71 -14.15
CA GLY A 119 -11.60 2.06 -14.24
C GLY A 119 -12.29 2.33 -15.58
N TRP A 120 -13.00 3.46 -15.67
CA TRP A 120 -13.88 3.77 -16.81
C TRP A 120 -13.13 3.77 -18.15
N ASN A 121 -11.96 4.41 -18.20
CA ASN A 121 -11.18 4.57 -19.44
C ASN A 121 -10.53 3.27 -19.93
N GLU A 122 -10.42 2.26 -19.08
CA GLU A 122 -9.87 0.95 -19.43
C GLU A 122 -10.88 0.08 -20.21
N GLY A 123 -12.18 0.38 -20.10
CA GLY A 123 -13.25 -0.41 -20.70
C GLY A 123 -13.36 -1.83 -20.13
N SER A 124 -14.23 -2.66 -20.71
CA SER A 124 -14.58 -3.98 -20.17
C SER A 124 -14.21 -5.18 -21.04
N LYS A 125 -13.96 -5.01 -22.34
CA LYS A 125 -13.79 -6.12 -23.30
C LYS A 125 -12.66 -7.06 -22.92
N LYS A 126 -11.47 -6.52 -22.60
CA LYS A 126 -10.30 -7.31 -22.19
C LYS A 126 -10.47 -8.01 -20.84
N TYR A 127 -11.20 -7.40 -19.91
CA TYR A 127 -11.54 -8.03 -18.63
C TYR A 127 -12.49 -9.20 -18.82
N SER A 128 -13.48 -9.06 -19.71
CA SER A 128 -14.37 -10.15 -20.10
C SER A 128 -13.60 -11.31 -20.74
N ALA A 129 -12.65 -11.00 -21.64
CA ALA A 129 -11.79 -12.01 -22.27
C ALA A 129 -10.90 -12.74 -21.24
N MET A 130 -10.25 -12.01 -20.34
CA MET A 130 -9.42 -12.58 -19.28
C MET A 130 -10.25 -13.43 -18.30
N ALA A 131 -11.47 -13.00 -17.95
CA ALA A 131 -12.31 -13.71 -16.98
C ALA A 131 -13.02 -14.96 -17.53
N ARG A 132 -13.04 -15.16 -18.86
CA ARG A 132 -13.88 -16.14 -19.56
C ARG A 132 -13.71 -17.57 -19.06
N ASP A 133 -12.47 -18.02 -18.86
CA ASP A 133 -12.16 -19.40 -18.47
C ASP A 133 -10.92 -19.45 -17.56
N ALA A 134 -10.59 -20.65 -17.04
CA ALA A 134 -9.48 -20.79 -16.10
C ALA A 134 -8.12 -20.53 -16.76
N GLU A 135 -7.99 -20.87 -18.04
CA GLU A 135 -6.77 -20.68 -18.81
C GLU A 135 -6.52 -19.19 -19.08
N SER A 136 -7.57 -18.45 -19.47
CA SER A 136 -7.50 -17.00 -19.70
C SER A 136 -7.22 -16.20 -18.42
N ARG A 137 -7.65 -16.69 -17.25
CA ARG A 137 -7.37 -16.05 -15.94
C ARG A 137 -5.98 -16.35 -15.39
N LEU A 138 -5.35 -17.44 -15.84
CA LEU A 138 -4.10 -17.93 -15.28
C LEU A 138 -2.96 -16.91 -15.30
N PRO A 139 -2.76 -16.10 -16.36
CA PRO A 139 -1.70 -15.10 -16.37
C PRO A 139 -1.87 -14.05 -15.26
N LEU A 140 -3.09 -13.53 -15.06
CA LEU A 140 -3.39 -12.58 -13.99
C LEU A 140 -3.16 -13.22 -12.62
N TRP A 141 -3.62 -14.46 -12.42
CA TRP A 141 -3.38 -15.19 -11.18
C TRP A 141 -1.90 -15.37 -10.88
N LYS A 142 -1.09 -15.74 -11.87
CA LYS A 142 0.37 -15.88 -11.72
C LYS A 142 1.02 -14.55 -11.36
N ALA A 143 0.64 -13.46 -12.02
CA ALA A 143 1.17 -12.13 -11.72
C ALA A 143 0.86 -11.68 -10.28
N LEU A 144 -0.35 -11.97 -9.78
CA LEU A 144 -0.78 -11.62 -8.43
C LEU A 144 -0.22 -12.53 -7.32
N SER A 145 0.15 -13.77 -7.64
CA SER A 145 0.68 -14.73 -6.66
C SER A 145 2.21 -14.70 -6.54
N SER A 146 2.89 -14.02 -7.46
CA SER A 146 4.33 -13.79 -7.41
C SER A 146 4.75 -12.49 -6.71
N SER A 147 3.78 -11.72 -6.18
CA SER A 147 4.00 -10.42 -5.53
C SER A 147 4.08 -10.50 -4.01
#